data_AF-A0A4P6F8E9-F1
#
_entry.id   AF-A0A4P6F8E9-F1
#
_cell.length_a   1.000
_cell.length_b   1.000
_cell.length_c   1.000
_cell.angle_alpha   90.00
_cell.angle_beta   90.00
_cell.angle_gamma   90.00
#
_symmetry.space_group_name_H-M   'P 1'
#
loop_
_entity.id
_entity.type
_entity.pdbx_description
1 polymer ?
#
loop_
_entity_poly.entity_id
_entity_poly.type
_entity_poly.pdbx_seq_one_letter_code
_entity_poly.pdbx_strand_id
1 'polypeptide(L)'
;MSEPQHVPPPAPVPAPGPAVPAPMPAYGGHASPYATPAPAPWGPQGWRPPLPSAPLGLGTAVIVLAGVWTGLQLLSLATSFEAADRLAAADAAGTIAPFTTYDFVGFLTFPVQIAAYVVVCLWLQGSRTFSEVAAPMVRQPRGPAWLWLGWIVPVVSFWFPYQVVRDVAGETGARLRITLGWWWACWLAAMWLTNQSVIAGSGLGSRDPSTLPAFEALVTAALVGAFVLWVRIVRAVTAWQKGHLASIG
;
A
#
# COMPACT_ATOMS: atom_id res chain seq x y z
N MET A 1 -78.18 33.45 69.71
CA MET A 1 -78.82 32.93 68.49
C MET A 1 -77.74 32.90 67.45
N SER A 2 -77.11 31.73 67.28
CA SER A 2 -75.89 31.56 66.51
C SER A 2 -76.24 31.21 65.06
N GLU A 3 -75.75 32.01 64.13
CA GLU A 3 -75.96 31.91 62.69
C GLU A 3 -75.22 30.66 62.13
N PRO A 4 -75.87 29.78 61.35
CA PRO A 4 -75.21 28.61 60.79
C PRO A 4 -74.25 29.00 59.67
N GLN A 5 -72.98 28.62 59.84
CA GLN A 5 -71.89 28.84 58.89
C GLN A 5 -72.17 28.12 57.57
N HIS A 6 -72.31 28.89 56.49
CA HIS A 6 -72.48 28.39 55.13
C HIS A 6 -71.15 27.81 54.62
N VAL A 7 -71.09 26.50 54.43
CA VAL A 7 -69.94 25.80 53.84
C VAL A 7 -70.03 25.92 52.31
N PRO A 8 -69.05 26.52 51.62
CA PRO A 8 -69.07 26.58 50.16
C PRO A 8 -68.82 25.19 49.53
N PRO A 9 -69.41 24.90 48.36
CA PRO A 9 -69.25 23.60 47.70
C PRO A 9 -67.79 23.39 47.23
N PRO A 10 -67.31 22.13 47.17
CA PRO A 10 -65.98 21.80 46.69
C PRO A 10 -65.80 22.18 45.21
N ALA A 11 -64.59 22.63 44.87
CA ALA A 11 -64.22 23.08 43.52
C ALA A 11 -64.39 21.96 42.47
N PRO A 12 -64.71 22.28 41.20
CA PRO A 12 -64.81 21.29 40.14
C PRO A 12 -63.46 20.63 39.86
N VAL A 13 -63.46 19.30 39.70
CA VAL A 13 -62.30 18.53 39.25
C VAL A 13 -61.94 18.94 37.81
N PRO A 14 -60.66 19.20 37.47
CA PRO A 14 -60.27 19.51 36.10
C PRO A 14 -60.57 18.34 35.16
N ALA A 15 -61.21 18.62 34.02
CA ALA A 15 -61.45 17.63 32.98
C ALA A 15 -60.12 17.08 32.42
N PRO A 16 -60.04 15.78 32.07
CA PRO A 16 -58.88 15.25 31.37
C PRO A 16 -58.68 15.99 30.04
N GLY A 17 -57.47 16.53 29.81
CA GLY A 17 -57.12 17.15 28.53
C GLY A 17 -57.20 16.15 27.37
N PRO A 18 -57.32 16.63 26.11
CA PRO A 18 -57.41 15.75 24.95
C PRO A 18 -56.16 14.86 24.84
N ALA A 19 -56.37 13.56 24.68
CA ALA A 19 -55.30 12.60 24.44
C ALA A 19 -54.56 12.96 23.15
N VAL A 20 -53.25 13.20 23.24
CA VAL A 20 -52.38 13.35 22.08
C VAL A 20 -52.37 12.02 21.32
N PRO A 21 -52.69 11.97 20.01
CA PRO A 21 -52.63 10.73 19.25
C PRO A 21 -51.19 10.19 19.24
N ALA A 22 -51.04 8.90 19.49
CA ALA A 22 -49.75 8.22 19.32
C ALA A 22 -49.24 8.43 17.88
N PRO A 23 -47.94 8.69 17.66
CA PRO A 23 -47.39 8.82 16.32
C PRO A 23 -47.59 7.50 15.57
N MET A 24 -48.23 7.58 14.40
CA MET A 24 -48.46 6.41 13.55
C MET A 24 -47.13 5.77 13.14
N PRO A 25 -47.06 4.43 13.03
CA PRO A 25 -45.89 3.77 12.46
C PRO A 25 -45.74 4.22 11.01
N ALA A 26 -44.62 4.86 10.68
CA ALA A 26 -44.28 5.18 9.31
C ALA A 26 -44.04 3.88 8.53
N TYR A 27 -45.09 3.38 7.88
CA TYR A 27 -44.97 2.34 6.85
C TYR A 27 -44.28 2.96 5.63
N GLY A 28 -43.12 2.44 5.25
CA GLY A 28 -42.50 2.73 3.95
C GLY A 28 -41.24 3.58 3.97
N GLY A 29 -40.28 3.29 4.86
CA GLY A 29 -38.90 3.70 4.63
C GLY A 29 -38.17 2.64 3.80
N HIS A 30 -38.08 2.80 2.48
CA HIS A 30 -37.09 2.06 1.71
C HIS A 30 -35.70 2.46 2.25
N ALA A 31 -35.00 1.52 2.88
CA ALA A 31 -33.65 1.73 3.35
C ALA A 31 -32.77 2.11 2.16
N SER A 32 -32.28 3.35 2.15
CA SER A 32 -31.28 3.77 1.17
C SER A 32 -30.04 2.87 1.35
N PRO A 33 -29.53 2.20 0.30
CA PRO A 33 -28.34 1.36 0.39
C PRO A 33 -27.06 2.16 0.72
N TYR A 34 -27.15 3.50 0.81
CA TYR A 34 -26.08 4.41 1.21
C TYR A 34 -26.27 5.02 2.59
N ALA A 35 -27.28 4.58 3.36
CA ALA A 35 -27.40 4.99 4.76
C ALA A 35 -26.26 4.34 5.55
N THR A 36 -25.24 5.14 5.86
CA THR A 36 -24.22 4.79 6.87
C THR A 36 -24.98 4.40 8.15
N PRO A 37 -24.78 3.17 8.70
CA PRO A 37 -25.44 2.79 9.95
C PRO A 37 -25.10 3.84 11.01
N ALA A 38 -26.12 4.42 11.63
CA ALA A 38 -25.91 5.21 12.83
C ALA A 38 -25.17 4.33 13.85
N PRO A 39 -24.10 4.82 14.50
CA PRO A 39 -23.39 4.02 15.49
C PRO A 39 -24.39 3.57 16.57
N ALA A 40 -24.45 2.26 16.80
CA ALA A 40 -25.33 1.67 17.79
C ALA A 40 -25.05 2.34 19.16
N PRO A 41 -26.06 2.87 19.88
CA PRO A 41 -25.86 3.56 21.15
C PRO A 41 -25.21 2.68 22.24
N TRP A 42 -25.24 1.36 22.05
CA TRP A 42 -24.89 0.34 23.06
C TRP A 42 -23.68 -0.54 22.69
N GLY A 43 -22.87 -0.15 21.71
CA GLY A 43 -21.53 -0.78 21.59
C GLY A 43 -20.70 -0.46 22.84
N PRO A 44 -19.85 -1.36 23.37
CA PRO A 44 -18.97 -1.05 24.49
C PRO A 44 -18.11 0.17 24.15
N GLN A 45 -18.52 1.31 24.71
CA GLN A 45 -17.87 2.61 24.54
C GLN A 45 -16.54 2.56 25.27
N GLY A 46 -15.45 2.27 24.55
CA GLY A 46 -14.10 2.27 25.13
C GLY A 46 -13.24 1.06 24.79
N TRP A 47 -13.76 0.04 24.09
CA TRP A 47 -12.88 -1.01 23.59
C TRP A 47 -12.08 -0.50 22.38
N ARG A 48 -10.87 -0.02 22.64
CA ARG A 48 -9.83 0.15 21.62
C ARG A 48 -9.05 -1.15 21.55
N PRO A 49 -8.95 -1.80 20.37
CA PRO A 49 -8.06 -2.94 20.23
C PRO A 49 -6.64 -2.54 20.65
N PRO A 50 -5.89 -3.43 21.34
CA PRO A 50 -4.48 -3.17 21.62
C PRO A 50 -3.74 -2.88 20.32
N LEU A 51 -2.89 -1.86 20.33
CA LEU A 51 -2.10 -1.47 19.16
C LEU A 51 -1.25 -2.67 18.71
N PRO A 52 -1.31 -3.06 17.42
CA PRO A 52 -0.44 -4.07 16.88
C PRO A 52 1.03 -3.67 17.09
N SER A 53 1.91 -4.64 17.34
CA SER A 53 3.35 -4.39 17.32
C SER A 53 3.74 -3.74 16.00
N ALA A 54 4.37 -2.57 16.05
CA ALA A 54 4.80 -1.89 14.82
C ALA A 54 5.71 -2.81 13.99
N PRO A 55 5.54 -2.86 12.66
CA PRO A 55 6.28 -3.77 11.78
C PRO A 55 7.74 -3.30 11.54
N LEU A 56 8.47 -2.95 12.61
CA LEU A 56 9.80 -2.36 12.55
C LEU A 56 10.85 -3.30 11.93
N GLY A 57 10.78 -4.60 12.27
CA GLY A 57 11.63 -5.63 11.68
C GLY A 57 11.36 -5.80 10.18
N LEU A 58 10.09 -5.75 9.78
CA LEU A 58 9.70 -5.84 8.38
C LEU A 58 10.18 -4.62 7.57
N GLY A 59 10.11 -3.41 8.13
CA GLY A 59 10.64 -2.21 7.46
C GLY A 59 12.15 -2.32 7.18
N THR A 60 12.91 -2.91 8.11
CA THR A 60 14.34 -3.17 7.89
C THR A 60 14.55 -4.26 6.84
N ALA A 61 13.80 -5.36 6.90
CA ALA A 61 13.87 -6.44 5.93
C ALA A 61 13.54 -5.96 4.50
N VAL A 62 12.54 -5.09 4.34
CA VAL A 62 12.19 -4.45 3.06
C VAL A 62 13.38 -3.66 2.49
N ILE A 63 14.07 -2.88 3.31
CA ILE A 63 15.25 -2.11 2.88
C ILE A 63 16.40 -3.04 2.48
N VAL A 64 16.66 -4.08 3.28
CA VAL A 64 17.73 -5.05 3.01
C VAL A 64 17.46 -5.78 1.70
N LEU A 65 16.25 -6.30 1.48
CA LEU A 65 15.89 -7.01 0.25
C LEU A 65 15.95 -6.09 -0.98
N ALA A 66 15.49 -4.83 -0.85
CA ALA A 66 15.63 -3.86 -1.92
C ALA A 66 17.12 -3.55 -2.23
N GLY A 67 17.98 -3.52 -1.21
CA GLY A 67 19.42 -3.37 -1.37
C GLY A 67 20.08 -4.58 -2.05
N VAL A 68 19.71 -5.79 -1.64
CA VAL A 68 20.17 -7.05 -2.28
C VAL A 68 19.78 -7.09 -3.75
N TRP A 69 18.52 -6.78 -4.07
CA TRP A 69 18.07 -6.73 -5.46
C TRP A 69 18.84 -5.66 -6.26
N THR A 70 19.03 -4.47 -5.70
CA THR A 70 19.85 -3.43 -6.35
C THR A 70 21.30 -3.88 -6.56
N GLY A 71 21.86 -4.66 -5.63
CA GLY A 71 23.18 -5.27 -5.75
C GLY A 71 23.26 -6.31 -6.87
N LEU A 72 22.24 -7.15 -7.01
CA LEU A 72 22.14 -8.08 -8.14
C LEU A 72 22.03 -7.35 -9.47
N GLN A 73 21.28 -6.24 -9.52
CA GLN A 73 21.21 -5.40 -10.72
C GLN A 73 22.57 -4.80 -11.11
N LEU A 74 23.37 -4.36 -10.14
CA LEU A 74 24.73 -3.89 -10.39
C LEU A 74 25.62 -5.01 -10.95
N LEU A 75 25.44 -6.24 -10.46
CA LEU A 75 26.14 -7.41 -10.97
C LEU A 75 25.70 -7.80 -12.39
N SER A 76 24.41 -7.69 -12.70
CA SER A 76 23.87 -7.84 -14.06
C SER A 76 24.53 -6.83 -15.01
N LEU A 77 24.58 -5.55 -14.62
CA LEU A 77 25.28 -4.53 -15.41
C LEU A 77 26.76 -4.89 -15.62
N ALA A 78 27.48 -5.28 -14.56
CA ALA A 78 28.89 -5.61 -14.67
C ALA A 78 29.14 -6.79 -15.63
N THR A 79 28.25 -7.79 -15.63
CA THR A 79 28.37 -9.00 -16.46
C THR A 79 27.75 -8.85 -17.86
N SER A 80 26.99 -7.78 -18.10
CA SER A 80 26.31 -7.52 -19.37
C SER A 80 27.25 -7.32 -20.55
N PHE A 81 28.44 -6.74 -20.32
CA PHE A 81 29.43 -6.50 -21.36
C PHE A 81 29.97 -7.82 -21.93
N GLU A 82 30.37 -8.73 -21.03
CA GLU A 82 30.81 -10.07 -21.38
C GLU A 82 29.70 -10.86 -22.08
N ALA A 83 28.45 -10.72 -21.60
CA ALA A 83 27.31 -11.38 -22.21
C ALA A 83 27.03 -10.88 -23.64
N ALA A 84 27.11 -9.56 -23.86
CA ALA A 84 26.94 -8.95 -25.17
C ALA A 84 27.97 -9.45 -26.18
N ASP A 85 29.25 -9.52 -25.79
CA ASP A 85 30.33 -10.03 -26.65
C ASP A 85 30.11 -11.51 -27.02
N ARG A 86 29.69 -12.34 -26.06
CA ARG A 86 29.40 -13.76 -26.31
C ARG A 86 28.19 -13.96 -27.21
N LEU A 87 27.15 -13.16 -27.02
CA LEU A 87 25.96 -13.23 -27.86
C LEU A 87 26.28 -12.81 -29.30
N ALA A 88 27.02 -11.70 -29.48
CA ALA A 88 27.46 -11.26 -30.80
C ALA A 88 28.35 -12.29 -31.51
N ALA A 89 29.26 -12.97 -30.77
CA ALA A 89 30.09 -14.03 -31.33
C ALA A 89 29.27 -15.26 -31.73
N ALA A 90 28.27 -15.65 -30.93
CA ALA A 90 27.38 -16.76 -31.23
C ALA A 90 26.52 -16.48 -32.47
N ASP A 91 25.97 -15.26 -32.58
CA ASP A 91 25.21 -14.79 -33.74
C ASP A 91 26.07 -14.81 -35.01
N ALA A 92 27.30 -14.29 -34.94
CA ALA A 92 28.23 -14.31 -36.08
C ALA A 92 28.61 -15.73 -36.51
N ALA A 93 28.67 -16.68 -35.57
CA ALA A 93 28.94 -18.09 -35.84
C ALA A 93 27.68 -18.89 -36.25
N GLY A 94 26.47 -18.30 -36.18
CA GLY A 94 25.21 -19.02 -36.41
C GLY A 94 24.94 -20.12 -35.38
N THR A 95 25.41 -19.95 -34.15
CA THR A 95 25.31 -20.92 -33.07
C THR A 95 24.45 -20.41 -31.91
N ILE A 96 24.01 -21.31 -31.04
CA ILE A 96 23.29 -20.93 -29.82
C ILE A 96 24.30 -20.39 -28.81
N ALA A 97 24.05 -19.20 -28.27
CA ALA A 97 24.90 -18.62 -27.24
C ALA A 97 24.91 -19.48 -25.97
N PRO A 98 26.08 -19.76 -25.37
CA PRO A 98 26.16 -20.46 -24.10
C PRO A 98 25.66 -19.58 -22.95
N PHE A 99 25.21 -20.21 -21.87
CA PHE A 99 24.89 -19.49 -20.63
C PHE A 99 26.11 -18.74 -20.10
N THR A 100 25.87 -17.52 -19.65
CA THR A 100 26.85 -16.59 -19.13
C THR A 100 26.60 -16.30 -17.65
N THR A 101 27.56 -15.65 -17.00
CA THR A 101 27.39 -15.17 -15.61
C THR A 101 26.13 -14.31 -15.47
N TYR A 102 25.84 -13.47 -16.47
CA TYR A 102 24.65 -12.63 -16.52
C TYR A 102 23.35 -13.44 -16.39
N ASP A 103 23.24 -14.57 -17.06
CA ASP A 103 22.05 -15.44 -16.98
C ASP A 103 21.86 -16.02 -15.58
N PHE A 104 22.94 -16.45 -14.93
CA PHE A 104 22.90 -16.95 -13.56
C PHE A 104 22.48 -15.86 -12.55
N VAL A 105 22.93 -14.62 -12.75
CA VAL A 105 22.46 -13.47 -11.96
C VAL A 105 20.97 -13.23 -12.19
N GLY A 106 20.50 -13.36 -13.43
CA GLY A 106 19.07 -13.33 -13.77
C GLY A 106 18.26 -14.39 -13.02
N PHE A 107 18.74 -15.64 -12.99
CA PHE A 107 18.09 -16.73 -12.25
C PHE A 107 18.03 -16.47 -10.75
N LEU A 108 19.07 -15.87 -10.16
CA LEU A 108 19.07 -15.49 -8.74
C LEU A 108 18.18 -14.29 -8.43
N THR A 109 17.98 -13.41 -9.41
CA THR A 109 17.15 -12.20 -9.25
C THR A 109 15.67 -12.55 -9.05
N PHE A 110 15.16 -13.61 -9.69
CA PHE A 110 13.76 -14.03 -9.57
C PHE A 110 13.33 -14.42 -8.13
N PRO A 111 14.02 -15.32 -7.40
CA PRO A 111 13.65 -15.65 -6.02
C PRO A 111 13.79 -14.46 -5.08
N VAL A 112 14.77 -13.57 -5.30
CA VAL A 112 14.91 -12.33 -4.51
C VAL A 112 13.72 -11.40 -4.74
N GLN A 113 13.22 -11.28 -5.98
CA GLN A 113 12.00 -10.52 -6.27
C GLN A 113 10.78 -11.10 -5.56
N ILE A 114 10.62 -12.42 -5.53
CA ILE A 114 9.53 -13.08 -4.80
C ILE A 114 9.63 -12.77 -3.31
N ALA A 115 10.81 -12.92 -2.72
CA ALA A 115 11.02 -12.60 -1.30
C ALA A 115 10.72 -11.12 -1.00
N ALA A 116 11.21 -10.20 -1.85
CA ALA A 116 10.94 -8.78 -1.73
C ALA A 116 9.45 -8.47 -1.82
N TYR A 117 8.74 -9.06 -2.79
CA TYR A 117 7.30 -8.92 -2.95
C TYR A 117 6.54 -9.35 -1.68
N VAL A 118 6.79 -10.56 -1.18
CA VAL A 118 6.13 -11.08 0.03
C VAL A 118 6.38 -10.18 1.23
N VAL A 119 7.65 -9.80 1.47
CA VAL A 119 8.03 -8.99 2.63
C VAL A 119 7.47 -7.57 2.54
N VAL A 120 7.42 -6.97 1.35
CA VAL A 120 6.77 -5.67 1.13
C VAL A 120 5.27 -5.76 1.38
N CYS A 121 4.59 -6.80 0.89
CA CYS A 121 3.16 -6.99 1.15
C CYS A 121 2.86 -7.16 2.65
N LEU A 122 3.66 -7.96 3.36
CA LEU A 122 3.53 -8.12 4.81
C LEU A 122 3.79 -6.81 5.57
N TRP A 123 4.82 -6.05 5.17
CA TRP A 123 5.11 -4.74 5.74
C TRP A 123 3.97 -3.74 5.51
N LEU A 124 3.42 -3.69 4.30
CA LEU A 124 2.28 -2.83 3.96
C LEU A 124 1.02 -3.21 4.74
N GLN A 125 0.75 -4.52 4.86
CA GLN A 125 -0.38 -5.02 5.65
C GLN A 125 -0.23 -4.63 7.12
N GLY A 126 0.93 -4.87 7.72
CA GLY A 126 1.18 -4.46 9.12
C GLY A 126 1.09 -2.95 9.31
N SER A 127 1.63 -2.18 8.37
CA SER A 127 1.59 -0.70 8.44
C SER A 127 0.18 -0.16 8.30
N ARG A 128 -0.64 -0.78 7.46
CA ARG A 128 -2.06 -0.48 7.32
C ARG A 128 -2.83 -0.76 8.62
N THR A 129 -2.67 -1.95 9.19
CA THR A 129 -3.36 -2.33 10.42
C THR A 129 -2.97 -1.40 11.57
N PHE A 130 -1.71 -0.99 11.64
CA PHE A 130 -1.27 0.04 12.59
C PHE A 130 -1.99 1.37 12.37
N SER A 131 -2.05 1.87 11.14
CA SER A 131 -2.72 3.15 10.83
C SER A 131 -4.23 3.11 11.09
N GLU A 132 -4.91 2.00 10.81
CA GLU A 132 -6.35 1.83 11.08
C GLU A 132 -6.67 1.88 12.59
N VAL A 133 -5.79 1.33 13.44
CA VAL A 133 -5.95 1.40 14.90
C VAL A 133 -5.55 2.77 15.45
N ALA A 134 -4.48 3.38 14.92
CA ALA A 134 -3.97 4.68 15.35
C ALA A 134 -4.89 5.85 14.94
N ALA A 135 -5.56 5.78 13.79
CA ALA A 135 -6.46 6.80 13.29
C ALA A 135 -7.78 6.20 12.75
N PRO A 136 -8.70 5.78 13.64
CA PRO A 136 -9.93 5.05 13.26
C PRO A 136 -10.89 5.83 12.36
N MET A 137 -10.76 7.16 12.28
CA MET A 137 -11.61 8.03 11.47
C MET A 137 -11.21 8.05 9.98
N VAL A 138 -10.01 7.58 9.62
CA VAL A 138 -9.55 7.54 8.23
C VAL A 138 -9.86 6.16 7.65
N ARG A 139 -10.98 6.05 6.91
CA ARG A 139 -11.30 4.81 6.18
C ARG A 139 -10.31 4.61 5.04
N GLN A 140 -9.60 3.47 5.06
CA GLN A 140 -8.82 3.07 3.90
C GLN A 140 -9.75 2.66 2.74
N PRO A 141 -9.62 3.28 1.56
CA PRO A 141 -10.61 3.14 0.48
C PRO A 141 -10.59 1.79 -0.25
N ARG A 142 -9.61 0.90 0.01
CA ARG A 142 -9.42 -0.35 -0.74
C ARG A 142 -9.32 -1.56 0.19
N GLY A 143 -9.87 -2.70 -0.19
CA GLY A 143 -9.76 -3.95 0.59
C GLY A 143 -8.32 -4.52 0.64
N PRO A 144 -7.98 -5.33 1.65
CA PRO A 144 -6.63 -5.86 1.87
C PRO A 144 -6.14 -6.79 0.75
N ALA A 145 -7.04 -7.43 0.00
CA ALA A 145 -6.66 -8.28 -1.14
C ALA A 145 -5.86 -7.52 -2.22
N TRP A 146 -6.09 -6.22 -2.37
CA TRP A 146 -5.38 -5.38 -3.34
C TRP A 146 -3.91 -5.13 -2.98
N LEU A 147 -3.51 -5.36 -1.72
CA LEU A 147 -2.10 -5.33 -1.30
C LEU A 147 -1.27 -6.39 -2.02
N TRP A 148 -1.90 -7.52 -2.34
CA TRP A 148 -1.29 -8.66 -3.00
C TRP A 148 -1.54 -8.60 -4.51
N LEU A 149 -2.81 -8.49 -4.91
CA LEU A 149 -3.21 -8.52 -6.33
C LEU A 149 -2.74 -7.31 -7.13
N GLY A 150 -2.53 -6.16 -6.47
CA GLY A 150 -2.11 -4.92 -7.12
C GLY A 150 -0.74 -4.99 -7.78
N TRP A 151 0.07 -6.02 -7.51
CA TRP A 151 1.41 -6.18 -8.11
C TRP A 151 1.46 -7.27 -9.18
N ILE A 152 0.49 -8.20 -9.19
CA ILE A 152 0.48 -9.35 -10.09
C ILE A 152 -0.36 -9.07 -11.33
N VAL A 153 -1.50 -8.40 -11.16
CA VAL A 153 -2.45 -8.22 -12.25
C VAL A 153 -1.93 -7.10 -13.19
N PRO A 154 -1.55 -7.41 -14.44
CA PRO A 154 -0.69 -6.55 -15.26
C PRO A 154 -1.20 -5.11 -15.44
N VAL A 155 -2.50 -4.96 -15.65
CA VAL A 155 -3.12 -3.65 -15.88
C VAL A 155 -3.10 -2.80 -14.60
N VAL A 156 -3.46 -3.37 -13.45
CA VAL A 156 -3.50 -2.63 -12.19
C VAL A 156 -2.12 -2.41 -11.58
N SER A 157 -1.11 -3.24 -11.91
CA SER A 157 0.28 -3.05 -11.50
C SER A 157 0.87 -1.71 -11.91
N PHE A 158 0.28 -1.01 -12.88
CA PHE A 158 0.69 0.33 -13.29
C PHE A 158 0.26 1.46 -12.33
N TRP A 159 -0.68 1.24 -11.42
CA TRP A 159 -1.15 2.32 -10.53
C TRP A 159 -1.57 1.90 -9.12
N PHE A 160 -1.98 0.66 -8.90
CA PHE A 160 -2.38 0.19 -7.57
C PHE A 160 -1.23 0.19 -6.57
N PRO A 161 0.00 -0.23 -6.91
CA PRO A 161 1.13 -0.19 -5.96
C PRO A 161 1.41 1.22 -5.46
N TYR A 162 1.43 2.21 -6.36
CA TYR A 162 1.54 3.62 -6.00
C TYR A 162 0.45 4.05 -5.02
N GLN A 163 -0.81 3.70 -5.31
CA GLN A 163 -1.94 4.05 -4.46
C GLN A 163 -1.84 3.40 -3.08
N VAL A 164 -1.46 2.13 -3.01
CA VAL A 164 -1.31 1.39 -1.76
C VAL A 164 -0.22 2.01 -0.88
N VAL A 165 0.97 2.28 -1.44
CA VAL A 165 2.05 2.91 -0.69
C VAL A 165 1.68 4.32 -0.27
N ARG A 166 0.99 5.08 -1.13
CA ARG A 166 0.47 6.41 -0.81
C ARG A 166 -0.51 6.38 0.36
N ASP A 167 -1.41 5.41 0.37
CA ASP A 167 -2.44 5.28 1.40
C ASP A 167 -1.81 4.88 2.75
N VAL A 168 -0.76 4.04 2.76
CA VAL A 168 0.05 3.73 3.97
C VAL A 168 0.91 4.92 4.40
N ALA A 169 1.44 5.68 3.45
CA ALA A 169 2.27 6.84 3.69
C ALA A 169 1.50 8.01 4.33
N GLY A 170 0.16 8.00 4.36
CA GLY A 170 -0.69 8.88 5.18
C GLY A 170 -0.37 10.37 5.10
N GLU A 171 -0.85 11.16 6.07
CA GLU A 171 -0.67 12.63 6.15
C GLU A 171 0.78 13.11 6.35
N THR A 172 1.79 12.30 6.00
CA THR A 172 3.23 12.59 6.19
C THR A 172 3.74 13.75 5.30
N GLY A 173 2.84 14.54 4.71
CA GLY A 173 3.10 15.85 4.10
C GLY A 173 3.39 15.83 2.59
N ALA A 174 3.37 17.03 1.98
CA ALA A 174 3.53 17.22 0.54
C ALA A 174 4.88 16.72 -0.01
N ARG A 175 5.95 16.79 0.78
CA ARG A 175 7.30 16.34 0.38
C ARG A 175 7.37 14.82 0.15
N LEU A 176 6.62 14.03 0.94
CA LEU A 176 6.59 12.59 0.75
C LEU A 176 5.81 12.20 -0.51
N ARG A 177 4.76 12.98 -0.87
CA ARG A 177 4.00 12.78 -2.11
C ARG A 177 4.87 12.97 -3.36
N ILE A 178 5.72 13.99 -3.37
CA ILE A 178 6.67 14.23 -4.48
C ILE A 178 7.69 13.08 -4.56
N THR A 179 8.24 12.68 -3.41
CA THR A 179 9.18 11.55 -3.31
C THR A 179 8.55 10.26 -3.85
N LEU A 180 7.28 10.02 -3.53
CA LEU A 180 6.53 8.86 -4.00
C LEU A 180 6.27 8.89 -5.51
N GLY A 181 5.95 10.07 -6.06
CA GLY A 181 5.79 10.24 -7.52
C GLY A 181 7.08 9.92 -8.27
N TRP A 182 8.22 10.42 -7.80
CA TRP A 182 9.53 10.11 -8.39
C TRP A 182 9.92 8.65 -8.22
N TRP A 183 9.68 8.07 -7.04
CA TRP A 183 9.93 6.65 -6.81
C TRP A 183 9.16 5.79 -7.81
N TRP A 184 7.88 6.11 -8.02
CA TRP A 184 7.04 5.39 -8.96
C TRP A 184 7.48 5.59 -10.41
N ALA A 185 7.88 6.81 -10.80
CA ALA A 185 8.41 7.09 -12.13
C ALA A 185 9.70 6.29 -12.41
N CYS A 186 10.64 6.26 -11.45
CA CYS A 186 11.84 5.44 -11.55
C CYS A 186 11.51 3.94 -11.67
N TRP A 187 10.52 3.48 -10.91
CA TRP A 187 10.07 2.08 -10.96
C TRP A 187 9.49 1.70 -12.32
N LEU A 188 8.58 2.53 -12.88
CA LEU A 188 8.00 2.30 -14.20
C LEU A 188 9.07 2.31 -15.31
N ALA A 189 10.02 3.24 -15.22
CA ALA A 189 11.15 3.30 -16.14
C ALA A 189 11.98 2.01 -16.06
N ALA A 190 12.34 1.56 -14.85
CA ALA A 190 13.07 0.32 -14.63
C ALA A 190 12.30 -0.88 -15.22
N MET A 191 10.99 -1.00 -14.95
CA MET A 191 10.17 -2.11 -15.44
C MET A 191 10.18 -2.21 -16.98
N TRP A 192 10.06 -1.07 -17.66
CA TRP A 192 10.12 -1.02 -19.12
C TRP A 192 11.53 -1.34 -19.64
N LEU A 193 12.57 -0.75 -19.04
CA LEU A 193 13.97 -0.96 -19.43
C LEU A 193 14.44 -2.41 -19.18
N THR A 194 13.99 -3.06 -18.11
CA THR A 194 14.30 -4.47 -17.84
C THR A 194 13.70 -5.35 -18.93
N ASN A 195 12.48 -5.07 -19.39
CA ASN A 195 11.91 -5.78 -20.53
C ASN A 195 12.76 -5.60 -21.81
N GLN A 196 13.28 -4.39 -22.05
CA GLN A 196 14.19 -4.15 -23.17
C GLN A 196 15.52 -4.93 -23.03
N SER A 197 16.04 -5.04 -21.80
CA SER A 197 17.27 -5.78 -21.48
C SER A 197 17.09 -7.29 -21.70
N VAL A 198 15.95 -7.84 -21.29
CA VAL A 198 15.60 -9.26 -21.54
C VAL A 198 15.50 -9.54 -23.04
N ILE A 199 14.86 -8.66 -23.82
CA ILE A 199 14.79 -8.82 -25.28
C ILE A 199 16.20 -8.80 -25.89
N ALA A 200 17.06 -7.86 -25.46
CA ALA A 200 18.44 -7.75 -25.95
C ALA A 200 19.32 -8.96 -25.56
N GLY A 201 19.16 -9.47 -24.34
CA GLY A 201 19.99 -10.56 -23.80
C GLY A 201 19.50 -11.98 -24.15
N SER A 202 18.26 -12.14 -24.63
CA SER A 202 17.69 -13.47 -24.90
C SER A 202 18.12 -14.09 -26.24
N GLY A 203 18.66 -13.31 -27.17
CA GLY A 203 18.94 -13.76 -28.54
C GLY A 203 17.69 -14.14 -29.36
N LEU A 204 16.49 -14.02 -28.78
CA LEU A 204 15.20 -14.37 -29.42
C LEU A 204 14.56 -13.19 -30.18
N GLY A 205 15.17 -12.01 -30.15
CA GLY A 205 14.67 -10.80 -30.80
C GLY A 205 15.61 -10.29 -31.89
N SER A 206 15.11 -9.41 -32.76
CA SER A 206 15.90 -8.76 -33.83
C SER A 206 16.81 -7.62 -33.32
N ARG A 207 17.09 -7.59 -32.01
CA ARG A 207 17.78 -6.47 -31.38
C ARG A 207 19.27 -6.75 -31.31
N ASP A 208 20.08 -5.75 -31.62
CA ASP A 208 21.52 -5.84 -31.58
C ASP A 208 22.02 -6.16 -30.16
N PRO A 209 22.76 -7.28 -29.96
CA PRO A 209 23.35 -7.67 -28.68
C PRO A 209 24.18 -6.58 -28.00
N SER A 210 24.82 -5.70 -28.78
CA SER A 210 25.65 -4.61 -28.26
C SER A 210 24.86 -3.56 -27.48
N THR A 211 23.53 -3.56 -27.60
CA THR A 211 22.64 -2.65 -26.85
C THR A 211 22.38 -3.10 -25.41
N LEU A 212 22.67 -4.36 -25.07
CA LEU A 212 22.40 -4.93 -23.75
C LEU A 212 23.04 -4.11 -22.59
N PRO A 213 24.34 -3.75 -22.62
CA PRO A 213 24.95 -3.01 -21.52
C PRO A 213 24.37 -1.61 -21.35
N ALA A 214 23.94 -0.97 -22.43
CA ALA A 214 23.30 0.33 -22.38
C ALA A 214 21.94 0.27 -21.67
N PHE A 215 21.12 -0.75 -21.96
CA PHE A 215 19.86 -0.94 -21.24
C PHE A 215 20.11 -1.29 -19.77
N GLU A 216 21.03 -2.19 -19.47
CA GLU A 216 21.40 -2.54 -18.09
C GLU A 216 21.89 -1.32 -17.30
N ALA A 217 22.63 -0.40 -17.93
CA ALA A 217 23.07 0.83 -17.28
C ALA A 217 21.89 1.74 -16.93
N LEU A 218 20.93 1.89 -17.85
CA LEU A 218 19.71 2.67 -17.64
C LEU A 218 18.81 2.05 -16.57
N VAL A 219 18.61 0.72 -16.59
CA VAL A 219 17.88 -0.03 -15.56
C VAL A 219 18.53 0.21 -14.20
N THR A 220 19.86 0.08 -14.12
CA THR A 220 20.63 0.25 -12.90
C THR A 220 20.46 1.65 -12.33
N ALA A 221 20.59 2.69 -13.16
CA ALA A 221 20.39 4.07 -12.73
C ALA A 221 18.97 4.30 -12.19
N ALA A 222 17.95 3.78 -12.88
CA ALA A 222 16.56 3.87 -12.45
C ALA A 222 16.32 3.13 -11.12
N LEU A 223 16.85 1.91 -10.96
CA LEU A 223 16.69 1.10 -9.76
C LEU A 223 17.46 1.67 -8.56
N VAL A 224 18.66 2.23 -8.75
CA VAL A 224 19.38 2.95 -7.68
C VAL A 224 18.58 4.17 -7.23
N GLY A 225 18.03 4.95 -8.17
CA GLY A 225 17.15 6.08 -7.85
C GLY A 225 15.91 5.64 -7.09
N ALA A 226 15.23 4.59 -7.57
CA ALA A 226 14.07 4.01 -6.90
C ALA A 226 14.43 3.50 -5.49
N PHE A 227 15.56 2.81 -5.32
CA PHE A 227 16.02 2.31 -4.03
C PHE A 227 16.24 3.43 -3.01
N VAL A 228 16.93 4.51 -3.39
CA VAL A 228 17.16 5.66 -2.50
C VAL A 228 15.84 6.30 -2.06
N LEU A 229 14.90 6.48 -2.99
CA LEU A 229 13.59 7.05 -2.69
C LEU A 229 12.75 6.10 -1.83
N TRP A 230 12.83 4.80 -2.09
CA TRP A 230 12.17 3.77 -1.30
C TRP A 230 12.64 3.73 0.15
N VAL A 231 13.97 3.80 0.38
CA VAL A 231 14.54 3.89 1.72
C VAL A 231 14.01 5.11 2.48
N ARG A 232 13.88 6.26 1.80
CA ARG A 232 13.30 7.47 2.40
C ARG A 232 11.83 7.25 2.79
N ILE A 233 11.04 6.62 1.93
CA ILE A 233 9.63 6.31 2.19
C ILE A 233 9.49 5.38 3.39
N VAL A 234 10.19 4.23 3.40
CA VAL A 234 10.11 3.24 4.47
C VAL A 234 10.57 3.83 5.81
N ARG A 235 11.67 4.60 5.81
CA ARG A 235 12.16 5.28 7.02
C ARG A 235 11.18 6.32 7.54
N ALA A 236 10.55 7.10 6.67
CA ALA A 236 9.55 8.09 7.06
C ALA A 236 8.33 7.43 7.73
N VAL A 237 7.78 6.38 7.12
CA VAL A 237 6.65 5.62 7.68
C VAL A 237 7.03 4.98 9.02
N THR A 238 8.21 4.36 9.08
CA THR A 238 8.71 3.71 10.30
C THR A 238 8.97 4.73 11.43
N ALA A 239 9.49 5.91 11.12
CA ALA A 239 9.71 6.98 12.09
C ALA A 239 8.39 7.52 12.65
N TRP A 240 7.38 7.70 11.79
CA TRP A 240 6.03 8.09 12.21
C TRP A 240 5.41 7.05 13.15
N GLN A 241 5.49 5.75 12.81
CA GLN A 241 5.00 4.67 13.66
C GLN A 241 5.69 4.66 15.04
N LYS A 242 7.01 4.85 15.09
CA LYS A 242 7.77 4.95 16.34
C LYS A 242 7.36 6.17 17.19
N GLY A 243 7.20 7.34 16.56
CA GLY A 243 6.77 8.56 17.25
C GLY A 243 5.38 8.43 17.87
N HIS A 244 4.45 7.77 17.18
CA HIS A 244 3.11 7.53 17.71
C HIS A 244 3.14 6.59 18.93
N LEU A 245 3.93 5.51 18.88
CA LEU A 245 4.11 4.60 20.02
C LEU A 245 4.76 5.29 21.24
N ALA A 246 5.66 6.24 21.03
CA ALA A 246 6.29 6.98 22.12
C ALA A 246 5.36 8.02 22.76
N SER A 247 4.31 8.48 22.06
CA SER A 247 3.35 9.47 22.59
C SER A 247 2.26 8.89 23.50
N ILE A 248 2.12 7.56 23.52
CA ILE A 248 1.07 6.83 24.23
C ILE A 248 1.58 6.04 25.45
N GLY A 249 2.90 5.90 25.59
CA GLY A 249 3.56 5.22 26.72
C GLY A 249 4.20 6.23 27.64
#